data_AF-A0A7U9X8K4-F1
#
_entry.id   AF-A0A7U9X8K4-F1
#
_cell.length_a   1.000
_cell.length_b   1.000
_cell.length_c   1.000
_cell.angle_alpha   90.00
_cell.angle_beta   90.00
_cell.angle_gamma   90.00
#
_symmetry.space_group_name_H-M   'P 1'
#
loop_
_entity.id
_entity.type
_entity.pdbx_description
1 polymer ?
#
loop_
_entity_poly.entity_id
_entity_poly.type
_entity_poly.pdbx_seq_one_letter_code
_entity_poly.pdbx_strand_id
1 'polypeptide(L)'
;MAKHGIAESTKLQGCMNVSFVATEDVDNGSIVANGGLATGYTDVYTASKPTKTDKVYIVIHPVYGYDERLAEEKNEDNYTNEAGRIFRTYELKTDRKFKVSSDMITPIDESTPVAVGQYVVADGTYKMSAVATAPTDAKFVGIIETIEETGFPYFGSSKGVQTTDMGYVLDTRIVKVKIRVIQND
;
A
#
# COMPACT_ATOMS: atom_id res chain seq x y z
N MET A 1 3.71 17.29 -4.75
CA MET A 1 2.69 16.94 -3.75
C MET A 1 3.12 15.64 -3.09
N ALA A 2 2.79 15.39 -1.83
CA ALA A 2 3.09 14.10 -1.21
C ALA A 2 2.26 13.04 -1.93
N LYS A 3 2.89 12.01 -2.48
CA LYS A 3 2.19 10.91 -3.15
C LYS A 3 1.58 10.01 -2.10
N HIS A 4 0.26 9.91 -2.10
CA HIS A 4 -0.50 9.03 -1.23
C HIS A 4 -0.53 7.62 -1.82
N GLY A 5 -0.64 6.63 -0.94
CA GLY A 5 -0.56 5.22 -1.32
C GLY A 5 -1.74 4.76 -2.18
N ILE A 6 -1.43 3.99 -3.24
CA ILE A 6 -2.44 3.30 -4.06
C ILE A 6 -2.46 1.82 -3.68
N ALA A 7 -3.65 1.22 -3.60
CA ALA A 7 -3.78 -0.23 -3.42
C ALA A 7 -4.89 -0.86 -4.26
N GLU A 8 -4.62 -2.07 -4.76
CA GLU A 8 -5.56 -2.85 -5.55
C GLU A 8 -5.77 -4.24 -4.96
N SER A 9 -7.04 -4.63 -4.87
CA SER A 9 -7.43 -5.99 -4.51
C SER A 9 -7.32 -6.90 -5.74
N THR A 10 -6.24 -7.68 -5.83
CA THR A 10 -6.04 -8.61 -6.95
C THR A 10 -6.61 -10.00 -6.65
N LYS A 11 -6.23 -10.59 -5.51
CA LYS A 11 -6.69 -11.92 -5.10
C LYS A 11 -6.91 -11.99 -3.59
N LEU A 12 -7.93 -11.26 -3.11
CA LEU A 12 -8.38 -11.24 -1.71
C LEU A 12 -9.64 -12.11 -1.48
N GLN A 13 -9.79 -13.21 -2.23
CA GLN A 13 -10.97 -14.08 -2.13
C GLN A 13 -11.10 -14.72 -0.74
N GLY A 14 -12.27 -14.57 -0.11
CA GLY A 14 -12.54 -15.12 1.22
C GLY A 14 -11.87 -14.36 2.38
N CYS A 15 -11.29 -13.20 2.11
CA CYS A 15 -10.88 -12.25 3.14
C CYS A 15 -12.10 -11.49 3.66
N MET A 16 -12.28 -11.42 4.97
CA MET A 16 -13.37 -10.64 5.55
C MET A 16 -13.08 -9.14 5.42
N ASN A 17 -14.12 -8.38 5.14
CA ASN A 17 -14.06 -6.93 5.17
C ASN A 17 -14.36 -6.43 6.58
N VAL A 18 -13.50 -5.55 7.10
CA VAL A 18 -13.64 -4.99 8.45
C VAL A 18 -13.50 -3.47 8.37
N SER A 19 -14.37 -2.75 9.08
CA SER A 19 -14.36 -1.29 9.12
C SER A 19 -13.53 -0.81 10.31
N PHE A 20 -12.62 0.12 10.06
CA PHE A 20 -11.76 0.71 11.08
C PHE A 20 -11.88 2.23 11.09
N VAL A 21 -11.51 2.83 12.23
CA VAL A 21 -11.31 4.28 12.41
C VAL A 21 -9.92 4.52 12.98
N ALA A 22 -9.18 5.47 12.42
CA ALA A 22 -7.86 5.89 12.91
C ALA A 22 -7.93 7.29 13.50
N THR A 23 -7.01 7.60 14.43
CA THR A 23 -6.84 8.95 15.01
C THR A 23 -5.89 9.82 14.18
N GLU A 24 -5.20 9.23 13.21
CA GLU A 24 -4.28 9.87 12.29
C GLU A 24 -4.75 9.60 10.86
N ASP A 25 -4.27 10.40 9.91
CA ASP A 25 -4.53 10.20 8.49
C ASP A 25 -3.87 8.90 8.01
N VAL A 26 -4.60 8.09 7.24
CA VAL A 26 -4.13 6.78 6.75
C VAL A 26 -4.29 6.68 5.25
N ASP A 27 -3.18 6.48 4.54
CA ASP A 27 -3.17 6.29 3.10
C ASP A 27 -3.69 4.89 2.70
N ASN A 28 -4.27 4.78 1.51
CA ASN A 28 -4.59 3.49 0.94
C ASN A 28 -3.31 2.66 0.70
N GLY A 29 -3.40 1.34 0.87
CA GLY A 29 -2.22 0.45 0.85
C GLY A 29 -1.42 0.42 2.14
N SER A 30 -1.81 1.20 3.15
CA SER A 30 -1.30 1.06 4.50
C SER A 30 -1.73 -0.25 5.13
N ILE A 31 -0.92 -0.70 6.08
CA ILE A 31 -1.22 -1.82 6.96
C ILE A 31 -1.63 -1.33 8.34
N VAL A 32 -2.66 -1.96 8.93
CA VAL A 32 -3.18 -1.61 10.26
C VAL A 32 -3.37 -2.86 11.13
N ALA A 33 -3.21 -2.71 12.44
CA ALA A 33 -3.58 -3.72 13.42
C ALA A 33 -4.93 -3.36 14.08
N ASN A 34 -5.58 -4.37 14.67
CA ASN A 34 -6.83 -4.18 15.39
C ASN A 34 -6.56 -3.69 16.81
N GLY A 35 -6.94 -2.44 17.10
CA GLY A 35 -6.83 -1.79 18.41
C GLY A 35 -8.02 -2.01 19.34
N GLY A 36 -9.03 -2.78 18.93
CA GLY A 36 -10.26 -3.04 19.71
C GLY A 36 -11.48 -2.28 19.20
N LEU A 37 -12.60 -2.40 19.89
CA LEU A 37 -13.87 -1.77 19.49
C LEU A 37 -13.80 -0.24 19.70
N ALA A 38 -14.20 0.53 18.68
CA ALA A 38 -14.25 1.98 18.78
C ALA A 38 -15.39 2.43 19.70
N THR A 39 -15.12 3.44 20.53
CA THR A 39 -16.11 3.98 21.48
C THR A 39 -17.37 4.45 20.75
N GLY A 40 -18.53 3.93 21.14
CA GLY A 40 -19.82 4.30 20.56
C GLY A 40 -20.21 3.54 19.29
N TYR A 41 -19.39 2.60 18.82
CA TYR A 41 -19.69 1.74 17.68
C TYR A 41 -19.87 0.28 18.09
N THR A 42 -20.68 -0.46 17.32
CA THR A 42 -20.91 -1.91 17.51
C THR A 42 -20.02 -2.75 16.61
N ASP A 43 -19.69 -2.25 15.42
CA ASP A 43 -19.03 -3.00 14.34
C ASP A 43 -17.81 -2.28 13.73
N VAL A 44 -17.34 -1.21 14.39
CA VAL A 44 -16.18 -0.42 13.95
C VAL A 44 -15.07 -0.55 14.97
N TYR A 45 -13.87 -0.82 14.50
CA TYR A 45 -12.69 -1.03 15.34
C TYR A 45 -11.71 0.15 15.25
N THR A 46 -10.90 0.36 16.26
CA THR A 46 -9.80 1.33 16.20
C THR A 46 -8.61 0.73 15.45
N ALA A 47 -8.03 1.50 14.52
CA ALA A 47 -6.79 1.12 13.85
C ALA A 47 -5.58 1.57 14.67
N SER A 48 -4.61 0.67 14.83
CA SER A 48 -3.30 0.97 15.42
C SER A 48 -2.18 0.64 14.44
N LYS A 49 -1.00 1.23 14.67
CA LYS A 49 0.22 0.91 13.90
C LYS A 49 0.62 -0.54 14.20
N PRO A 50 0.69 -1.42 13.20
CA PRO A 50 0.96 -2.82 13.42
C PRO A 50 2.43 -3.04 13.80
N THR A 51 2.66 -3.82 14.86
CA THR A 51 4.00 -4.32 15.19
C THR A 51 4.22 -5.72 14.60
N LYS A 52 5.45 -6.25 14.67
CA LYS A 52 5.78 -7.60 14.19
C LYS A 52 4.91 -8.70 14.81
N THR A 53 4.37 -8.48 16.01
CA THR A 53 3.56 -9.46 16.74
C THR A 53 2.07 -9.39 16.44
N ASP A 54 1.63 -8.40 15.67
CA ASP A 54 0.21 -8.15 15.42
C ASP A 54 -0.25 -8.80 14.13
N LYS A 55 -1.53 -9.18 14.13
CA LYS A 55 -2.23 -9.56 12.90
C LYS A 55 -2.56 -8.31 12.10
N VAL A 56 -2.26 -8.35 10.81
CA VAL A 56 -2.34 -7.18 9.93
C VAL A 56 -3.57 -7.23 9.01
N TYR A 57 -4.16 -6.06 8.79
CA TYR A 57 -5.20 -5.79 7.81
C TYR A 57 -4.69 -4.75 6.80
N ILE A 58 -5.10 -4.86 5.54
CA ILE A 58 -4.75 -3.87 4.51
C ILE A 58 -5.88 -2.86 4.33
N VAL A 59 -5.52 -1.59 4.26
CA VAL A 59 -6.46 -0.50 3.97
C VAL A 59 -6.66 -0.41 2.46
N ILE A 60 -7.89 -0.71 2.01
CA ILE A 60 -8.31 -0.55 0.63
C ILE A 60 -9.71 0.05 0.66
N HIS A 61 -9.79 1.37 0.78
CA HIS A 61 -11.05 2.09 0.72
C HIS A 61 -11.31 2.56 -0.72
N PRO A 62 -12.55 2.47 -1.24
CA PRO A 62 -12.88 3.02 -2.55
C PRO A 62 -12.56 4.52 -2.58
N VAL A 63 -11.72 4.91 -3.53
CA VAL A 63 -11.33 6.31 -3.72
C VAL A 63 -12.53 7.06 -4.27
N TYR A 64 -13.12 7.93 -3.44
CA TYR A 64 -14.09 8.92 -3.87
C TYR A 64 -13.47 10.30 -3.67
N GLY A 65 -13.06 10.92 -4.78
CA GLY A 65 -12.73 12.35 -4.79
C GLY A 65 -14.03 13.14 -4.60
N TYR A 66 -14.20 13.78 -3.44
CA TYR A 66 -15.37 14.61 -3.17
C TYR A 66 -15.26 16.00 -3.83
N ASP A 67 -14.04 16.44 -4.18
CA ASP A 67 -13.84 17.63 -5.00
C ASP A 67 -13.67 17.22 -6.47
N GLU A 68 -14.65 17.61 -7.29
CA GLU A 68 -14.65 17.33 -8.73
C GLU A 68 -14.06 18.48 -9.56
N ARG A 69 -13.64 19.58 -8.92
CA ARG A 69 -13.28 20.84 -9.59
C ARG A 69 -11.98 20.75 -10.39
N LEU A 70 -10.98 20.01 -9.90
CA LEU A 70 -9.69 19.84 -10.57
C LEU A 70 -9.47 18.38 -10.99
N ALA A 71 -8.97 18.16 -12.21
CA ALA A 71 -8.67 16.81 -12.72
C ALA A 71 -7.54 16.12 -11.91
N GLU A 72 -6.65 16.89 -11.30
CA GLU A 72 -5.56 16.41 -10.44
C GLU A 72 -6.08 15.87 -9.09
N GLU A 73 -7.19 16.39 -8.56
CA GLU A 73 -7.81 15.92 -7.31
C GLU A 73 -8.55 14.59 -7.49
N LYS A 74 -8.76 14.15 -8.74
CA LYS A 74 -9.32 12.84 -9.07
C LYS A 74 -8.26 11.73 -9.11
N ASN A 75 -6.98 12.07 -9.02
CA ASN A 75 -5.91 11.07 -9.02
C ASN A 75 -5.90 10.31 -7.70
N GLU A 76 -5.80 8.98 -7.77
CA GLU A 76 -5.73 8.10 -6.59
C GLU A 76 -4.50 8.40 -5.71
N ASP A 77 -3.44 8.94 -6.30
CA ASP A 77 -2.23 9.41 -5.62
C ASP A 77 -2.47 10.60 -4.67
N ASN A 78 -3.65 11.24 -4.72
CA ASN A 78 -4.02 12.38 -3.88
C ASN A 78 -5.05 12.01 -2.79
N TYR A 79 -5.41 10.73 -2.65
CA TYR A 79 -6.46 10.29 -1.73
C TYR A 79 -5.90 9.77 -0.39
N THR A 80 -6.37 10.38 0.70
CA THR A 80 -6.08 9.94 2.07
C THR A 80 -7.36 9.70 2.84
N ASN A 81 -7.37 8.68 3.69
CA ASN A 81 -8.43 8.51 4.67
C ASN A 81 -8.14 9.46 5.86
N GLU A 82 -8.86 10.58 5.92
CA GLU A 82 -8.74 11.56 7.00
C GLU A 82 -9.01 10.94 8.38
N ALA A 83 -8.28 11.42 9.39
CA ALA A 83 -8.45 11.04 10.78
C ALA A 83 -9.91 11.16 11.23
N GLY A 84 -10.38 10.17 12.00
CA GLY A 84 -11.74 10.14 12.54
C GLY A 84 -12.82 9.69 11.53
N ARG A 85 -12.47 9.46 10.25
CA ARG A 85 -13.39 8.84 9.28
C ARG A 85 -13.25 7.32 9.29
N ILE A 86 -14.37 6.64 9.07
CA ILE A 86 -14.39 5.18 8.96
C ILE A 86 -13.89 4.79 7.57
N PHE A 87 -12.86 3.95 7.52
CA PHE A 87 -12.33 3.39 6.30
C PHE A 87 -12.47 1.87 6.27
N ARG A 88 -12.30 1.33 5.05
CA ARG A 88 -12.53 -0.07 4.76
C ARG A 88 -11.21 -0.82 4.69
N THR A 89 -11.13 -1.94 5.39
CA THR A 89 -9.94 -2.80 5.37
C THR A 89 -10.30 -4.22 5.00
N TYR A 90 -9.29 -4.97 4.58
CA TYR A 90 -9.40 -6.38 4.27
C TYR A 90 -8.44 -7.18 5.13
N GLU A 91 -8.94 -8.27 5.68
CA GLU A 91 -8.09 -9.27 6.32
C GLU A 91 -7.09 -9.85 5.31
N LEU A 92 -5.82 -9.94 5.68
CA LEU A 92 -4.82 -10.62 4.88
C LEU A 92 -4.76 -12.09 5.29
N LYS A 93 -5.19 -13.00 4.41
CA LYS A 93 -5.02 -14.44 4.63
C LYS A 93 -3.79 -14.95 3.90
N THR A 94 -3.21 -16.04 4.38
CA THR A 94 -2.12 -16.75 3.71
C THR A 94 -2.48 -17.09 2.26
N ASP A 95 -1.48 -17.00 1.37
CA ASP A 95 -1.56 -17.18 -0.09
C ASP A 95 -2.40 -16.15 -0.86
N ARG A 96 -2.89 -15.10 -0.17
CA ARG A 96 -3.59 -14.00 -0.84
C ARG A 96 -2.61 -13.00 -1.43
N LYS A 97 -3.08 -12.31 -2.46
CA LYS A 97 -2.29 -11.33 -3.20
C LYS A 97 -3.00 -9.99 -3.24
N PHE A 98 -2.21 -8.94 -3.11
CA PHE A 98 -2.65 -7.55 -3.26
C PHE A 98 -1.53 -6.76 -3.94
N LYS A 99 -1.87 -5.59 -4.50
CA LYS A 99 -0.89 -4.66 -5.04
C LYS A 99 -0.92 -3.37 -4.24
N VAL A 100 0.25 -2.80 -3.98
CA VAL A 100 0.41 -1.46 -3.39
C VAL A 100 1.40 -0.63 -4.20
N SER A 101 1.35 0.69 -4.11
CA SER A 101 2.43 1.53 -4.62
C SER A 101 3.73 1.28 -3.84
N SER A 102 4.88 1.43 -4.50
CA SER A 102 6.19 1.29 -3.86
C SER A 102 6.39 2.27 -2.70
N ASP A 103 5.71 3.42 -2.73
CA ASP A 103 5.78 4.46 -1.69
C ASP A 103 5.22 4.00 -0.34
N MET A 104 4.45 2.91 -0.32
CA MET A 104 3.92 2.25 0.88
C MET A 104 4.84 1.18 1.46
N ILE A 105 6.03 1.00 0.87
CA ILE A 105 7.06 0.08 1.34
C ILE A 105 8.33 0.87 1.63
N THR A 106 8.77 0.87 2.88
CA THR A 106 10.09 1.37 3.29
C THR A 106 11.15 0.40 2.76
N PRO A 107 12.05 0.83 1.85
CA PRO A 107 13.10 -0.04 1.34
C PRO A 107 14.16 -0.34 2.41
N ILE A 108 14.96 -1.40 2.20
CA ILE A 108 16.07 -1.78 3.10
C ILE A 108 17.14 -0.68 3.14
N ASP A 109 17.37 -0.04 1.99
CA ASP A 109 18.28 1.08 1.80
C ASP A 109 17.53 2.13 0.96
N GLU A 110 17.49 3.37 1.44
CA GLU A 110 16.84 4.49 0.75
C GLU A 110 17.39 4.72 -0.67
N SER A 111 18.62 4.27 -0.93
CA SER A 111 19.27 4.37 -2.25
C SER A 111 18.86 3.26 -3.22
N THR A 112 18.24 2.19 -2.74
CA THR A 112 17.93 0.98 -3.54
C THR A 112 16.43 0.70 -3.56
N PRO A 113 15.78 0.75 -4.74
CA PRO A 113 14.37 0.39 -4.86
C PRO A 113 14.08 -1.03 -4.38
N VAL A 114 12.85 -1.24 -3.93
CA VAL A 114 12.37 -2.59 -3.58
C VAL A 114 12.50 -3.55 -4.76
N ALA A 115 12.87 -4.79 -4.48
CA ALA A 115 13.17 -5.80 -5.49
C ALA A 115 12.30 -7.05 -5.34
N VAL A 116 12.08 -7.76 -6.45
CA VAL A 116 11.38 -9.05 -6.44
C VAL A 116 12.14 -10.05 -5.57
N GLY A 117 11.39 -10.81 -4.76
CA GLY A 117 11.94 -11.79 -3.83
C GLY A 117 12.28 -11.23 -2.44
N GLN A 118 12.22 -9.91 -2.24
CA GLN A 118 12.28 -9.33 -0.90
C GLN A 118 11.00 -9.62 -0.13
N TYR A 119 11.14 -9.68 1.19
CA TYR A 119 10.03 -9.87 2.12
C TYR A 119 9.57 -8.53 2.67
N VAL A 120 8.33 -8.45 3.12
CA VAL A 120 7.75 -7.28 3.78
C VAL A 120 7.18 -7.66 5.13
N VAL A 121 7.38 -6.78 6.12
CA VAL A 121 6.88 -6.95 7.49
C VAL A 121 6.28 -5.66 8.04
N ALA A 122 5.54 -5.80 9.14
CA ALA A 122 5.10 -4.68 9.95
C ALA A 122 6.21 -4.23 10.91
N ASP A 123 6.38 -2.92 11.08
CA ASP A 123 7.48 -2.33 11.87
C ASP A 123 7.02 -1.16 12.75
N GLY A 124 5.79 -1.20 13.25
CA GLY A 124 5.24 -0.13 14.09
C GLY A 124 4.91 1.15 13.32
N THR A 125 4.86 1.08 11.99
CA THR A 125 4.39 2.16 11.11
C THR A 125 3.23 1.67 10.24
N TYR A 126 2.51 2.58 9.60
CA TYR A 126 1.45 2.22 8.64
C TYR A 126 2.02 1.72 7.29
N LYS A 127 3.32 1.91 7.05
CA LYS A 127 4.03 1.40 5.88
C LYS A 127 4.64 0.03 6.19
N MET A 128 4.78 -0.78 5.16
CA MET A 128 5.49 -2.06 5.25
C MET A 128 7.00 -1.82 5.19
N SER A 129 7.79 -2.54 5.97
CA SER A 129 9.26 -2.50 5.87
C SER A 129 9.77 -3.69 5.06
N ALA A 130 10.59 -3.43 4.04
CA ALA A 130 11.24 -4.48 3.26
C ALA A 130 12.41 -5.10 4.04
N VAL A 131 12.56 -6.43 3.93
CA VAL A 131 13.64 -7.20 4.55
C VAL A 131 14.18 -8.24 3.55
N ALA A 132 15.48 -8.49 3.58
CA ALA A 132 16.13 -9.40 2.62
C ALA A 132 15.85 -10.89 2.91
N THR A 133 15.60 -11.23 4.17
CA THR A 133 15.38 -12.59 4.64
C THR A 133 14.02 -12.73 5.30
N ALA A 134 13.38 -13.88 5.14
CA ALA A 134 12.11 -14.17 5.79
C ALA A 134 12.30 -14.14 7.32
N PRO A 135 11.63 -13.23 8.04
CA PRO A 135 11.71 -13.18 9.49
C PRO A 135 10.87 -14.31 10.09
N THR A 136 11.40 -14.96 11.12
CA THR A 136 10.72 -16.06 11.84
C THR A 136 9.93 -15.58 13.06
N ASP A 137 10.14 -14.33 13.47
CA ASP A 137 9.55 -13.68 14.63
C ASP A 137 8.36 -12.77 14.29
N ALA A 138 8.11 -12.53 13.00
CA ALA A 138 7.00 -11.71 12.53
C ALA A 138 5.77 -12.57 12.24
N LYS A 139 4.60 -12.13 12.72
CA LYS A 139 3.32 -12.77 12.41
C LYS A 139 2.85 -12.46 11.00
N PHE A 140 3.08 -11.23 10.54
CA PHE A 140 2.85 -10.83 9.15
C PHE A 140 4.14 -10.89 8.34
N VAL A 141 4.15 -11.75 7.31
CA VAL A 141 5.22 -11.82 6.32
C VAL A 141 4.60 -11.88 4.93
N GLY A 142 4.97 -10.92 4.07
CA GLY A 142 4.68 -10.94 2.64
C GLY A 142 5.94 -11.13 1.81
N ILE A 143 5.80 -11.61 0.59
CA ILE A 143 6.87 -11.66 -0.42
C ILE A 143 6.48 -10.86 -1.65
N ILE A 144 7.43 -10.09 -2.16
CA ILE A 144 7.26 -9.35 -3.41
C ILE A 144 7.42 -10.32 -4.58
N GLU A 145 6.34 -10.56 -5.33
CA GLU A 145 6.34 -11.49 -6.46
C GLU A 145 6.65 -10.79 -7.79
N THR A 146 6.06 -9.62 -8.03
CA THR A 146 6.21 -8.89 -9.29
C THR A 146 6.18 -7.40 -9.03
N ILE A 147 7.02 -6.66 -9.74
CA ILE A 147 6.97 -5.20 -9.80
C ILE A 147 6.46 -4.83 -11.18
N GLU A 148 5.37 -4.08 -11.22
CA GLU A 148 4.73 -3.60 -12.44
C GLU A 148 4.87 -2.08 -12.49
N GLU A 149 5.44 -1.59 -13.58
CA GLU A 149 5.51 -0.16 -13.85
C GLU A 149 4.35 0.23 -14.75
N THR A 150 3.55 1.18 -14.29
CA THR A 150 2.41 1.72 -15.04
C THR A 150 2.66 3.19 -15.30
N GLY A 151 2.61 3.59 -16.56
CA GLY A 151 2.81 4.96 -17.01
C GLY A 151 2.74 5.03 -18.53
N PHE A 152 2.54 6.23 -19.08
CA PHE A 152 2.60 6.44 -20.52
C PHE A 152 4.06 6.66 -20.94
N PRO A 153 4.67 5.74 -21.72
CA PRO A 153 6.02 5.93 -22.18
C PRO A 153 6.03 6.88 -23.38
N TYR A 154 6.88 7.90 -23.36
CA TYR A 154 7.05 8.80 -24.50
C TYR A 154 8.52 8.81 -24.95
N PHE A 155 8.74 9.02 -26.25
CA PHE A 155 10.08 9.19 -26.80
C PHE A 155 10.64 10.55 -26.39
N GLY A 156 11.42 10.60 -25.32
CA GLY A 156 12.17 11.79 -24.91
C GLY A 156 13.36 12.08 -25.84
N SER A 157 13.15 12.19 -27.14
CA SER A 157 14.20 12.49 -28.11
C SER A 157 13.94 13.82 -28.81
N SER A 158 14.92 14.71 -28.74
CA SER A 158 15.08 15.81 -29.69
C SER A 158 15.65 15.25 -31.00
N LYS A 159 15.33 15.88 -32.14
CA LYS A 159 15.77 15.43 -33.48
C LYS A 159 17.29 15.20 -33.50
N GLY A 160 17.71 13.93 -33.49
CA GLY A 160 19.11 13.51 -33.63
C GLY A 160 19.73 12.76 -32.45
N VAL A 161 19.03 12.55 -31.33
CA VAL A 161 19.57 11.78 -30.19
C VAL A 161 18.96 10.38 -30.15
N GLN A 162 19.79 9.34 -30.29
CA GLN A 162 19.39 7.96 -30.05
C GLN A 162 19.46 7.68 -28.54
N THR A 163 18.31 7.54 -27.89
CA THR A 163 18.21 7.02 -26.52
C THR A 163 17.80 5.56 -26.60
N THR A 164 18.56 4.67 -25.98
CA THR A 164 18.25 3.22 -25.90
C THR A 164 17.07 2.90 -25.00
N ASP A 165 16.71 3.82 -24.09
CA ASP A 165 15.67 3.61 -23.09
C ASP A 165 14.52 4.62 -23.24
N MET A 166 13.28 4.15 -23.07
CA MET A 166 12.06 4.97 -23.06
C MET A 166 12.01 5.78 -21.76
N GLY A 167 11.88 7.10 -21.87
CA GLY A 167 11.71 7.99 -20.72
C GLY A 167 10.24 8.11 -20.31
N TYR A 168 9.99 8.28 -19.01
CA TYR A 168 8.68 8.70 -18.50
C TYR A 168 8.71 10.20 -18.20
N VAL A 169 7.59 10.89 -18.40
CA VAL A 169 7.43 12.26 -17.91
C VAL A 169 7.51 12.22 -16.38
N LEU A 170 8.30 13.11 -15.78
CA LEU A 170 8.33 13.31 -14.33
C LEU A 170 6.87 13.47 -13.88
N ASP A 171 6.42 12.61 -12.97
CA ASP A 171 5.07 12.58 -12.37
C ASP A 171 4.01 11.64 -13.00
N THR A 172 4.26 10.95 -14.12
CA THR A 172 3.32 9.93 -14.67
C THR A 172 3.75 8.48 -14.43
N ARG A 173 4.77 8.26 -13.59
CA ARG A 173 5.31 6.93 -13.28
C ARG A 173 4.77 6.44 -11.95
N ILE A 174 3.97 5.37 -11.99
CA ILE A 174 3.47 4.66 -10.82
C ILE A 174 4.05 3.25 -10.82
N VAL A 175 4.88 2.96 -9.81
CA VAL A 175 5.46 1.63 -9.60
C VAL A 175 4.57 0.89 -8.60
N LYS A 176 3.91 -0.18 -9.05
CA LYS A 176 3.04 -1.03 -8.24
C LYS A 176 3.74 -2.35 -7.94
N VAL A 177 3.70 -2.74 -6.67
CA VAL A 177 4.35 -3.94 -6.15
C VAL A 177 3.27 -4.96 -5.80
N LYS A 178 3.33 -6.15 -6.40
CA LYS A 178 2.45 -7.28 -6.08
C LYS A 178 3.07 -8.08 -4.94
N ILE A 179 2.33 -8.17 -3.83
CA ILE A 179 2.75 -8.86 -2.62
C ILE A 179 1.86 -10.09 -2.43
N ARG A 180 2.48 -11.25 -2.17
CA ARG A 180 1.79 -12.44 -1.68
C ARG A 180 2.03 -12.60 -0.19
N VAL A 181 0.96 -12.83 0.55
CA VAL A 181 1.02 -13.10 2.00
C VAL A 181 1.52 -14.52 2.22
N ILE A 182 2.62 -14.68 2.96
CA ILE A 182 3.18 -15.96 3.39
C ILE A 182 2.64 -16.36 4.75
N GLN A 183 2.49 -15.40 5.66
CA GLN A 183 2.00 -15.63 7.02
C GLN A 183 1.26 -14.39 7.52
N ASN A 184 0.17 -14.60 8.26
CA ASN A 184 -0.55 -13.55 8.98
C ASN A 184 -1.45 -14.16 10.08
N ASP A 185 -0.82 -14.67 11.13
CA ASP A 185 -1.50 -15.36 12.24
C ASP A 185 -1.71 -14.48 13.49
#